data_AF-A0A9P0CVU6-F1
#
_entry.id   AF-A0A9P0CVU6-F1
#
_cell.length_a   1.000
_cell.length_b   1.000
_cell.length_c   1.000
_cell.angle_alpha   90.00
_cell.angle_beta   90.00
_cell.angle_gamma   90.00
#
_symmetry.space_group_name_H-M   'P 1'
#
loop_
_entity.id
_entity.type
_entity.pdbx_description
1 polymer ?
#
loop_
_entity_poly.entity_id
_entity_poly.type
_entity_poly.pdbx_seq_one_letter_code
_entity_poly.pdbx_strand_id
1 'polypeptide(L)'
;MILPYIILLSLPILLLTDDEINSYSPIILKLKSNNVDPSSYNSEYDSLDNVVYIDDVNQLEENLRSKKETKVWDHWGKWSACSVSCGIGKMTRWRHCISKSCAPGEKEAQIKTCTAASC
;
A
#
# COMPACT_ATOMS: atom_id res chain seq x y z
N MET A 1 -5.76 -63.72 -35.71
CA MET A 1 -6.73 -64.00 -34.63
C MET A 1 -6.22 -63.33 -33.36
N ILE A 2 -6.93 -62.31 -32.88
CA ILE A 2 -7.25 -62.01 -31.46
C ILE A 2 -6.05 -61.97 -30.49
N LEU A 3 -5.69 -60.94 -29.72
CA LEU A 3 -6.10 -59.56 -29.41
C LEU A 3 -4.92 -58.96 -28.59
N PRO A 4 -4.76 -57.63 -28.53
CA PRO A 4 -3.74 -56.94 -27.75
C PRO A 4 -4.26 -56.62 -26.34
N TYR A 5 -3.92 -57.41 -25.33
CA TYR A 5 -4.29 -57.12 -23.94
C TYR A 5 -3.29 -57.79 -23.01
N ILE A 6 -2.41 -57.01 -22.38
CA ILE A 6 -1.87 -57.12 -21.00
C ILE A 6 -0.93 -55.92 -20.83
N ILE A 7 -1.52 -54.72 -20.79
CA ILE A 7 -1.04 -53.64 -19.92
C ILE A 7 -2.29 -53.25 -19.12
N LEU A 8 -2.63 -54.11 -18.14
CA LEU A 8 -3.64 -53.86 -17.12
C LEU A 8 -2.91 -53.72 -15.79
N LEU A 9 -2.28 -52.57 -15.58
CA LEU A 9 -2.05 -52.02 -14.26
C LEU A 9 -2.95 -50.79 -14.15
N SER A 10 -3.95 -50.88 -13.27
CA SER A 10 -4.45 -49.81 -12.38
C SER A 10 -4.53 -48.39 -13.00
N LEU A 11 -5.66 -47.72 -13.18
CA LEU A 11 -6.88 -47.61 -12.41
C LEU A 11 -7.88 -46.81 -13.28
N PRO A 12 -9.21 -46.97 -13.08
CA PRO A 12 -10.20 -46.03 -13.59
C PRO A 12 -10.10 -44.75 -12.71
N ILE A 13 -10.36 -43.52 -13.14
CA ILE A 13 -11.61 -43.00 -13.69
C ILE A 13 -11.28 -41.63 -14.30
N LEU A 14 -11.72 -41.46 -15.55
CA LEU A 14 -12.01 -40.19 -16.20
C LEU A 14 -12.85 -39.29 -15.29
N LEU A 15 -12.46 -38.03 -15.09
CA LEU A 15 -13.29 -36.84 -15.33
C LEU A 15 -12.72 -35.66 -14.53
N LEU A 16 -12.26 -34.67 -15.27
CA LEU A 16 -12.07 -33.30 -14.82
C LEU A 16 -13.43 -32.82 -14.27
N THR A 17 -13.51 -32.63 -12.97
CA THR A 17 -14.60 -31.89 -12.32
C THR A 17 -14.11 -30.47 -12.10
N ASP A 18 -14.86 -29.51 -12.62
CA ASP A 18 -14.72 -28.09 -12.36
C ASP A 18 -14.66 -27.85 -10.84
N ASP A 19 -13.49 -27.45 -10.35
CA ASP A 19 -13.26 -26.56 -9.19
C ASP A 19 -11.81 -26.70 -8.66
N GLU A 20 -10.84 -26.63 -9.57
CA GLU A 20 -9.47 -26.14 -9.33
C GLU A 20 -9.46 -24.63 -8.92
N ILE A 21 -10.52 -24.15 -8.27
CA ILE A 21 -10.70 -22.77 -7.78
C ILE A 21 -10.77 -22.79 -6.24
N ASN A 22 -10.00 -23.65 -5.58
CA ASN A 22 -9.80 -23.56 -4.12
C ASN A 22 -8.31 -23.53 -3.73
N SER A 23 -7.42 -23.40 -4.72
CA SER A 23 -5.99 -23.12 -4.51
C SER A 23 -5.66 -21.62 -4.68
N TYR A 24 -6.62 -20.82 -5.13
CA TYR A 24 -6.51 -19.36 -5.15
C TYR A 24 -7.46 -18.76 -4.11
N SER A 25 -6.88 -17.99 -3.19
CA SER A 25 -7.52 -17.04 -2.28
C SER A 25 -7.91 -17.56 -0.89
N PRO A 26 -7.30 -17.06 0.19
CA PRO A 26 -7.67 -17.38 1.58
C PRO A 26 -8.92 -16.60 2.06
N ILE A 27 -9.89 -16.28 1.19
CA ILE A 27 -10.97 -15.32 1.51
C ILE A 27 -12.31 -15.97 1.91
N ILE A 28 -12.56 -17.27 1.72
CA ILE A 28 -13.88 -17.83 2.07
C ILE A 28 -13.80 -18.80 3.25
N LEU A 29 -13.87 -18.26 4.47
CA LEU A 29 -14.21 -19.02 5.68
C LEU A 29 -15.50 -18.48 6.30
N LYS A 30 -16.60 -19.18 5.99
CA LYS A 30 -17.85 -19.36 6.75
C LYS A 30 -18.36 -18.14 7.53
N LEU A 31 -19.14 -17.30 6.83
CA LEU A 31 -20.26 -16.62 7.46
C LEU A 31 -21.38 -17.65 7.70
N LYS A 32 -21.38 -18.28 8.87
CA LYS A 32 -22.62 -18.88 9.39
C LYS A 32 -23.52 -17.72 9.80
N SER A 33 -24.48 -17.40 8.95
CA SER A 33 -25.64 -16.59 9.29
C SER A 33 -26.34 -17.22 10.49
N ASN A 34 -26.12 -16.65 11.67
CA ASN A 34 -26.98 -16.89 12.82
C ASN A 34 -27.72 -15.58 13.04
N ASN A 35 -28.99 -15.55 12.65
CA ASN A 35 -29.97 -14.58 13.13
C ASN A 35 -29.96 -14.65 14.67
N VAL A 36 -29.21 -13.76 15.32
CA VAL A 36 -29.25 -13.59 16.77
C VAL A 36 -30.19 -12.42 17.03
N ASP A 37 -31.37 -12.73 17.57
CA ASP A 37 -32.33 -11.73 18.00
C ASP A 37 -31.69 -10.79 19.05
N PRO A 38 -31.91 -9.45 18.98
CA PRO A 38 -31.31 -8.48 19.90
C PRO A 38 -31.74 -8.58 21.37
N SER A 39 -32.57 -9.57 21.74
CA SER A 39 -33.19 -9.68 23.07
C SER A 39 -32.48 -10.61 24.04
N SER A 40 -31.33 -11.21 23.67
CA SER A 40 -30.59 -12.14 24.53
C SER A 40 -29.17 -11.66 24.85
N TYR A 41 -28.99 -10.38 25.17
CA TYR A 41 -27.75 -9.94 25.82
C TYR A 41 -27.92 -10.03 27.34
N ASN A 42 -27.61 -11.19 27.91
CA ASN A 42 -27.46 -11.33 29.36
C ASN A 42 -26.06 -10.85 29.75
N SER A 43 -26.01 -9.91 30.69
CA SER A 43 -24.88 -9.03 31.05
C SER A 43 -23.78 -9.69 31.89
N GLU A 44 -23.40 -10.93 31.62
CA GLU A 44 -22.58 -11.71 32.55
C GLU A 44 -21.46 -12.47 31.84
N TYR A 45 -20.50 -11.74 31.25
CA TYR A 45 -19.14 -12.24 30.98
C TYR A 45 -18.18 -11.05 30.77
N ASP A 46 -18.07 -10.24 31.81
CA ASP A 46 -17.20 -9.06 31.90
C ASP A 46 -15.86 -9.50 32.52
N SER A 47 -14.92 -10.06 31.72
CA SER A 47 -13.51 -10.34 32.14
C SER A 47 -12.59 -10.90 31.03
N LEU A 48 -12.82 -10.64 29.74
CA LEU A 48 -11.80 -10.92 28.71
C LEU A 48 -11.57 -9.65 27.90
N ASP A 49 -10.64 -8.82 28.37
CA ASP A 49 -10.16 -7.59 27.73
C ASP A 49 -9.38 -7.85 26.43
N ASN A 50 -9.97 -8.58 25.48
CA ASN A 50 -9.43 -8.79 24.13
C ASN A 50 -10.55 -8.94 23.08
N VAL A 51 -11.69 -8.27 23.28
CA VAL A 51 -12.71 -8.11 22.24
C VAL A 51 -12.44 -6.78 21.54
N VAL A 52 -11.78 -6.83 20.39
CA VAL A 52 -11.70 -5.68 19.47
C VAL A 52 -12.96 -5.74 18.60
N TYR A 53 -13.81 -4.72 18.65
CA TYR A 53 -14.99 -4.66 17.79
C TYR A 53 -14.53 -4.49 16.34
N ILE A 54 -15.22 -5.14 15.38
CA ILE A 54 -14.84 -5.09 13.96
C ILE A 54 -14.83 -3.63 13.44
N ASP A 55 -15.64 -2.76 14.03
CA ASP A 55 -15.66 -1.32 13.73
C ASP A 55 -14.35 -0.61 14.09
N ASP A 56 -13.65 -1.06 15.15
CA ASP A 56 -12.33 -0.55 15.54
C ASP A 56 -11.23 -1.01 14.56
N VAL A 57 -11.34 -2.24 14.02
CA VAL A 57 -10.40 -2.79 13.03
C VAL A 57 -10.48 -2.02 11.72
N ASN A 58 -11.69 -1.74 11.24
CA ASN A 58 -11.90 -0.96 10.01
C ASN A 58 -11.32 0.46 10.15
N GLN A 59 -11.47 1.08 11.33
CA GLN A 59 -10.91 2.40 11.59
C GLN A 59 -9.37 2.38 11.65
N LEU A 60 -8.75 1.32 12.18
CA LEU A 60 -7.28 1.16 12.18
C LEU A 60 -6.74 0.93 10.77
N GLU A 61 -7.42 0.12 9.95
CA GLU A 61 -7.05 -0.14 8.56
C GLU A 61 -7.16 1.12 7.70
N GLU A 62 -8.20 1.94 7.89
CA GLU A 62 -8.35 3.22 7.20
C GLU A 62 -7.28 4.22 7.61
N ASN A 63 -6.88 4.25 8.89
CA ASN A 63 -5.78 5.09 9.36
C ASN A 63 -4.41 4.67 8.80
N LEU A 64 -4.19 3.36 8.62
CA LEU A 64 -2.98 2.80 7.99
C LEU A 64 -2.97 3.01 6.47
N ARG A 65 -4.13 2.85 5.80
CA ARG A 65 -4.32 3.09 4.36
C ARG A 65 -4.28 4.58 4.00
N SER A 66 -4.67 5.44 4.94
CA SER A 66 -4.56 6.90 4.87
C SER A 66 -3.15 7.41 5.17
N LYS A 67 -2.18 6.54 5.51
CA LYS A 67 -0.77 6.91 5.62
C LYS A 67 -0.18 7.12 4.23
N LYS A 68 -0.73 8.07 3.48
CA LYS A 68 -0.16 8.60 2.24
C LYS A 68 1.24 9.07 2.59
N GLU A 69 2.25 8.36 2.12
CA GLU A 69 3.64 8.71 2.37
C GLU A 69 3.91 10.10 1.78
N THR A 70 3.88 11.13 2.63
CA THR A 70 4.13 12.50 2.21
C THR A 70 5.62 12.66 1.93
N LYS A 71 5.95 13.36 0.85
CA LYS A 71 7.34 13.71 0.56
C LYS A 71 7.83 14.68 1.61
N VAL A 72 8.89 14.29 2.31
CA VAL A 72 9.58 15.16 3.27
C VAL A 72 10.81 15.71 2.58
N TRP A 73 10.98 17.03 2.64
CA TRP A 73 12.09 17.73 2.03
C TRP A 73 13.05 18.22 3.10
N ASP A 74 14.35 18.17 2.80
CA ASP A 74 15.37 18.82 3.61
C ASP A 74 15.27 20.35 3.53
N HIS A 75 16.05 21.02 4.37
CA HIS A 75 16.23 22.46 4.29
C HIS A 75 16.75 22.87 2.91
N TRP A 76 16.34 24.07 2.51
CA TRP A 76 16.90 24.71 1.32
C TRP A 76 18.39 24.98 1.52
N GLY A 77 19.18 24.60 0.52
CA GLY A 77 20.56 25.03 0.40
C GLY A 77 20.68 26.55 0.22
N LYS A 78 21.93 27.03 0.22
CA LYS A 78 22.24 28.44 -0.05
C LYS A 78 21.87 28.81 -1.48
N TRP A 79 21.50 30.07 -1.68
CA TRP A 79 21.36 30.65 -3.01
C TRP A 79 22.72 30.65 -3.72
N SER A 80 22.71 30.36 -5.02
CA SER A 80 23.85 30.60 -5.90
C SER A 80 24.16 32.10 -5.98
N ALA A 81 25.34 32.43 -6.50
CA ALA A 81 25.61 33.78 -6.96
C ALA A 81 24.58 34.19 -8.04
N CYS A 82 24.41 35.51 -8.20
CA CYS A 82 23.62 36.04 -9.30
C CYS A 82 24.25 35.60 -10.63
N SER A 83 23.43 35.20 -11.60
CA SER A 83 23.89 34.73 -12.91
C SER A 83 24.64 35.80 -13.73
N VAL A 84 24.58 37.06 -13.30
CA VAL A 84 25.19 38.22 -13.95
C VAL A 84 25.98 39.03 -12.94
N SER A 85 26.98 39.75 -13.42
CA SER A 85 27.74 40.73 -12.64
C SER A 85 27.16 42.15 -12.71
N CYS A 86 26.28 42.44 -13.68
CA CYS A 86 25.56 43.70 -13.81
C CYS A 86 24.12 43.46 -14.31
N GLY A 87 23.20 44.39 -14.05
CA GLY A 87 21.81 44.31 -14.49
C GLY A 87 20.98 43.25 -13.76
N ILE A 88 19.98 42.69 -14.44
CA ILE A 88 19.03 41.74 -13.87
C ILE A 88 19.47 40.31 -14.20
N GLY A 89 19.54 39.46 -13.19
CA GLY A 89 19.89 38.04 -13.31
C GLY A 89 19.01 37.13 -12.47
N LYS A 90 19.46 35.88 -12.30
CA LYS A 90 18.78 34.86 -11.51
C LYS A 90 19.75 34.22 -10.53
N MET A 91 19.24 33.81 -9.38
CA MET A 91 19.89 32.92 -8.43
C MET A 91 19.04 31.67 -8.24
N THR A 92 19.69 30.55 -7.98
CA THR A 92 19.06 29.25 -7.81
C THR A 92 19.49 28.64 -6.48
N ARG A 93 18.59 27.95 -5.79
CA ARG A 93 18.91 27.09 -4.66
C ARG A 93 18.21 25.75 -4.81
N TRP A 94 18.72 24.74 -4.11
CA TRP A 94 18.22 23.36 -4.20
C TRP A 94 17.90 22.80 -2.82
N ARG A 95 16.99 21.83 -2.78
CA ARG A 95 16.73 20.96 -1.62
C ARG A 95 16.57 19.52 -2.09
N HIS A 96 16.82 18.57 -1.19
CA HIS A 96 16.69 17.14 -1.47
C HIS A 96 15.46 16.57 -0.78
N CYS A 97 14.85 15.57 -1.40
CA CYS A 97 13.80 14.79 -0.80
C CYS A 97 14.43 13.72 0.11
N ILE A 98 13.99 13.61 1.36
CA ILE A 98 14.61 12.77 2.40
C ILE A 98 13.69 11.68 2.96
N SER A 99 12.43 11.60 2.52
CA SER A 99 11.52 10.51 2.88
C SER A 99 11.74 9.25 2.04
N LYS A 100 11.19 8.11 2.51
CA LYS A 100 11.21 6.83 1.77
C LYS A 100 10.39 6.87 0.47
N SER A 101 9.45 7.81 0.38
CA SER A 101 8.64 8.05 -0.82
C SER A 101 9.34 8.83 -1.93
N CYS A 102 10.59 9.25 -1.71
CA CYS A 102 11.38 9.98 -2.69
C CYS A 102 12.02 9.02 -3.70
N ALA A 103 12.09 9.43 -4.97
CA ALA A 103 12.93 8.73 -5.94
C ALA A 103 14.42 8.90 -5.59
N PRO A 104 15.30 7.96 -5.97
CA PRO A 104 16.74 8.10 -5.77
C PRO A 104 17.27 9.41 -6.36
N GLY A 105 17.88 10.26 -5.53
CA GLY A 105 18.44 11.54 -5.95
C GLY A 105 17.40 12.63 -6.27
N GLU A 106 16.14 12.45 -5.84
CA GLU A 106 15.11 13.45 -6.05
C GLU A 106 15.47 14.79 -5.37
N LYS A 107 15.42 15.87 -6.17
CA LYS A 107 15.74 17.23 -5.75
C LYS A 107 14.79 18.23 -6.38
N GLU A 108 14.64 19.36 -5.71
CA GLU A 108 13.82 20.48 -6.18
C GLU A 108 14.68 21.75 -6.25
N ALA A 109 14.44 22.57 -7.27
CA ALA A 109 15.10 23.85 -7.45
C ALA A 109 14.12 25.00 -7.24
N GLN A 110 14.57 26.05 -6.56
CA GLN A 110 13.87 27.33 -6.52
C GLN A 110 14.73 28.39 -7.21
N ILE A 111 14.08 29.24 -8.01
CA ILE A 111 14.71 30.33 -8.75
C ILE A 111 14.15 31.64 -8.25
N LYS A 112 15.02 32.64 -8.06
CA LYS A 112 14.63 34.01 -7.71
C LYS A 112 15.43 35.00 -8.55
N THR A 113 14.80 36.10 -8.93
CA THR A 113 15.47 37.23 -9.61
C THR A 113 16.43 37.93 -8.66
N CYS A 114 17.59 38.34 -9.18
CA CYS A 114 18.57 39.19 -8.51
C CYS A 114 18.87 40.42 -9.37
N THR A 115 19.25 41.52 -8.73
CA THR A 115 19.66 42.76 -9.40
C THR A 115 21.05 43.10 -8.94
N ALA A 116 21.99 43.15 -9.88
CA ALA A 116 23.36 43.61 -9.68
C ALA A 116 23.48 45.12 -10.00
N ALA A 117 24.68 45.67 -9.91
CA ALA A 117 24.94 47.05 -10.34
C ALA A 117 24.48 47.26 -11.79
N SER A 118 24.06 48.47 -12.17
CA SER A 118 23.70 48.75 -13.56
C SER A 118 24.84 48.36 -14.50
N CYS A 119 24.46 47.75 -15.63
CA CYS A 119 25.29 47.78 -16.82
C CYS A 119 25.17 49.20 -17.44
#